data_AF-A0A7L5RXY8-F1
#
_entry.id   AF-A0A7L5RXY8-F1
#
_cell.length_a   1.000
_cell.length_b   1.000
_cell.length_c   1.000
_cell.angle_alpha   90.00
_cell.angle_beta   90.00
_cell.angle_gamma   90.00
#
_symmetry.space_group_name_H-M   'P 1'
#
loop_
_entity.id
_entity.type
_entity.pdbx_description
1 polymer ?
#
loop_
_entity_poly.entity_id
_entity_poly.type
_entity_poly.pdbx_seq_one_letter_code
_entity_poly.pdbx_strand_id
1 'polypeptide(L)'
;MTIESRKDADRLSELLQDPHRNHRHDIWLWLYLYHYEEASLDRRTCNGLTMRDEIARALKYKERLRSRIPGKKDQFLLPNEKLEWIKEDERQYQWLLRKIRQMTGLRLPIDLVHLIGRDHLIAMIDLWEIDIGKKAFEVELLRDSWLRHKAKDSELDWFADKKDGEKRCACAWEWLQKKYLALFSRQPSISNHQELLMFFDHEDIGRNERTAMIREIKKRWDRKQFNERTPDKKQVNVILSKTVIAQLDALAEKHGLKRAQVIENLVRMEADAGVYFTDA
;
A
#
# COMPACT_ATOMS: atom_id res chain seq x y z
N MET A 1 1.58 -55.78 -6.87
CA MET A 1 1.16 -55.31 -8.20
C MET A 1 -0.15 -54.56 -7.99
N THR A 2 -0.08 -53.25 -7.85
CA THR A 2 -1.24 -52.40 -7.54
C THR A 2 -1.35 -51.38 -8.65
N ILE A 3 -2.22 -51.71 -9.60
CA ILE A 3 -2.54 -50.93 -10.80
C ILE A 3 -3.75 -50.09 -10.41
N GLU A 4 -3.54 -48.94 -9.76
CA GLU A 4 -4.61 -47.96 -9.52
C GLU A 4 -4.03 -46.60 -9.06
N SER A 5 -3.25 -45.96 -9.92
CA SER A 5 -2.85 -44.53 -9.78
C SER A 5 -2.31 -43.91 -11.07
N ARG A 6 -2.57 -44.51 -12.24
CA ARG A 6 -1.87 -44.14 -13.50
C ARG A 6 -2.75 -43.38 -14.50
N LYS A 7 -3.74 -42.61 -14.04
CA LYS A 7 -4.77 -42.06 -14.93
C LYS A 7 -4.75 -40.56 -15.21
N ASP A 8 -3.81 -39.77 -14.67
CA ASP A 8 -3.67 -38.34 -15.00
C ASP A 8 -2.21 -37.85 -14.99
N ALA A 9 -1.24 -38.67 -15.42
CA ALA A 9 0.12 -38.17 -15.64
C ALA A 9 0.14 -37.38 -16.97
N ASP A 10 0.35 -36.07 -16.91
CA ASP A 10 0.58 -35.29 -18.13
C ASP A 10 1.99 -35.53 -18.68
N ARG A 11 2.23 -35.08 -19.92
CA ARG A 11 3.50 -35.27 -20.63
C ARG A 11 4.70 -34.78 -19.82
N LEU A 12 4.54 -33.69 -19.05
CA LEU A 12 5.62 -33.15 -18.23
C LEU A 12 5.95 -34.07 -17.05
N SER A 13 4.92 -34.61 -16.38
CA SER A 13 5.08 -35.56 -15.26
C SER A 13 5.81 -36.82 -15.71
N GLU A 14 5.46 -37.34 -16.90
CA GLU A 14 6.13 -38.49 -17.51
C GLU A 14 7.60 -38.18 -17.86
N LEU A 15 7.86 -37.02 -18.45
CA LEU A 15 9.20 -36.60 -18.88
C LEU A 15 10.16 -36.36 -17.71
N LEU A 16 9.65 -35.85 -16.59
CA LEU A 16 10.44 -35.57 -15.39
C LEU A 16 10.47 -36.73 -14.39
N GLN A 17 9.67 -37.77 -14.62
CA GLN A 17 9.44 -38.88 -13.67
C GLN A 17 9.00 -38.37 -12.29
N ASP A 18 8.28 -37.25 -12.27
CA ASP A 18 7.80 -36.58 -11.06
C ASP A 18 6.27 -36.61 -11.06
N PRO A 19 5.64 -37.50 -10.26
CA PRO A 19 4.19 -37.63 -10.22
C PRO A 19 3.52 -36.47 -9.48
N HIS A 20 4.28 -35.68 -8.70
CA HIS A 20 3.72 -34.62 -7.87
C HIS A 20 3.73 -33.29 -8.62
N ARG A 21 2.56 -32.88 -9.11
CA ARG A 21 2.39 -31.56 -9.71
C ARG A 21 2.57 -30.48 -8.65
N ASN A 22 3.51 -29.57 -8.90
CA ASN A 22 3.74 -28.41 -8.05
C ASN A 22 3.79 -27.15 -8.94
N HIS A 23 2.76 -26.33 -8.81
CA HIS A 23 2.56 -25.15 -9.64
C HIS A 23 3.72 -24.15 -9.57
N ARG A 24 4.24 -23.88 -8.36
CA ARG A 24 5.41 -22.99 -8.16
C ARG A 24 6.64 -23.54 -8.89
N HIS A 25 6.87 -24.84 -8.80
CA HIS A 25 8.00 -25.48 -9.49
C HIS A 25 7.85 -25.38 -11.01
N ASP A 26 6.62 -25.47 -11.54
CA ASP A 26 6.37 -25.34 -12.97
C ASP A 26 6.59 -23.89 -13.45
N ILE A 27 6.15 -22.89 -12.70
CA ILE A 27 6.41 -21.47 -12.98
C ILE A 27 7.91 -21.20 -13.01
N TRP A 28 8.64 -21.64 -11.99
CA TRP A 28 10.09 -21.51 -11.95
C TRP A 28 10.75 -22.22 -13.13
N LEU A 29 10.33 -23.45 -13.45
CA LEU A 29 10.93 -24.21 -14.55
C LEU A 29 10.68 -23.53 -15.89
N TRP A 30 9.46 -23.02 -16.13
CA TRP A 30 9.16 -22.22 -17.32
C TRP A 30 10.10 -21.02 -17.44
N LEU A 31 10.25 -20.26 -16.35
CA LEU A 31 11.09 -19.05 -16.32
C LEU A 31 12.58 -19.38 -16.41
N TYR A 32 13.04 -20.46 -15.79
CA TYR A 32 14.42 -20.92 -15.87
C TYR A 32 14.77 -21.30 -17.31
N LEU A 33 13.88 -22.07 -17.97
CA LEU A 33 14.06 -22.43 -19.38
C LEU A 33 14.07 -21.19 -20.28
N TYR A 34 13.19 -20.22 -20.01
CA TYR A 34 13.11 -18.98 -20.75
C TYR A 34 14.37 -18.10 -20.57
N HIS A 35 14.81 -17.92 -19.33
CA HIS A 35 15.82 -16.92 -18.96
C HIS A 35 17.25 -17.44 -19.05
N TYR A 36 17.50 -18.69 -18.64
CA TYR A 36 18.85 -19.26 -18.55
C TYR A 36 19.17 -20.25 -19.66
N GLU A 37 18.16 -20.91 -20.23
CA GLU A 37 18.35 -21.91 -21.30
C GLU A 37 17.88 -21.41 -22.67
N GLU A 38 17.50 -20.13 -22.74
CA GLU A 38 17.05 -19.42 -23.95
C GLU A 38 16.00 -20.20 -24.76
N ALA A 39 15.13 -20.93 -24.07
CA ALA A 39 14.10 -21.72 -24.71
C ALA A 39 13.05 -20.81 -25.38
N SER A 40 12.71 -21.13 -26.63
CA SER A 40 11.59 -20.49 -27.33
C SER A 40 10.27 -20.99 -26.75
N LEU A 41 9.74 -20.24 -25.77
CA LEU A 41 8.46 -20.50 -25.11
C LEU A 41 7.49 -19.35 -25.41
N ASP A 42 6.23 -19.65 -25.70
CA ASP A 42 5.20 -18.61 -25.80
C ASP A 42 4.95 -17.99 -24.42
N ARG A 43 5.29 -16.71 -24.28
CA ARG A 43 5.15 -15.90 -23.05
C ARG A 43 3.74 -15.89 -22.48
N ARG A 44 2.71 -16.04 -23.33
CA ARG A 44 1.30 -16.12 -22.90
C ARG A 44 0.99 -17.40 -22.13
N THR A 45 1.87 -18.40 -22.17
CA THR A 45 1.66 -19.67 -21.47
C THR A 45 2.21 -19.65 -20.05
N CYS A 46 3.11 -18.72 -19.70
CA CYS A 46 3.67 -18.64 -18.35
C CYS A 46 2.56 -18.41 -17.33
N ASN A 47 2.49 -19.29 -16.33
CA ASN A 47 1.41 -19.34 -15.33
C ASN A 47 0.00 -19.60 -15.91
N GLY A 48 -0.11 -19.99 -17.17
CA GLY A 48 -1.37 -20.30 -17.85
C GLY A 48 -1.69 -21.80 -17.90
N LEU A 49 -2.87 -22.13 -18.43
CA LEU A 49 -3.37 -23.52 -18.51
C LEU A 49 -2.48 -24.45 -19.35
N THR A 50 -1.81 -23.91 -20.37
CA THR A 50 -0.97 -24.67 -21.31
C THR A 50 0.53 -24.64 -20.95
N MET A 51 0.90 -24.03 -19.83
CA MET A 51 2.31 -23.86 -19.39
C MET A 51 3.07 -25.19 -19.40
N ARG A 52 2.47 -26.24 -18.82
CA ARG A 52 3.12 -27.54 -18.65
C ARG A 52 3.37 -28.26 -19.99
N ASP A 53 2.46 -28.11 -20.95
CA ASP A 53 2.65 -28.62 -22.31
C ASP A 53 3.78 -27.89 -23.05
N GLU A 54 3.91 -26.59 -22.84
CA GLU A 54 4.99 -25.76 -23.38
C GLU A 54 6.36 -26.23 -22.84
N ILE A 55 6.46 -26.40 -21.53
CA ILE A 55 7.65 -26.94 -20.85
C ILE A 55 7.99 -28.34 -21.39
N ALA A 56 7.01 -29.24 -21.47
CA ALA A 56 7.21 -30.60 -21.95
C ALA A 56 7.78 -30.61 -23.38
N ARG A 57 7.26 -29.74 -24.26
CA ARG A 57 7.75 -29.59 -25.64
C ARG A 57 9.20 -29.11 -25.66
N ALA A 58 9.54 -28.12 -24.85
CA ALA A 58 10.90 -27.58 -24.77
C ALA A 58 11.93 -28.57 -24.22
N LEU A 59 11.50 -29.51 -23.37
CA LEU A 59 12.36 -30.52 -22.75
C LEU A 59 12.46 -31.84 -23.51
N LYS A 60 11.58 -32.10 -24.48
CA LYS A 60 11.40 -33.42 -25.13
C LYS A 60 12.72 -34.09 -25.57
N TYR A 61 13.65 -33.31 -26.13
CA TYR A 61 14.93 -33.82 -26.66
C TYR A 61 16.17 -33.33 -25.87
N LYS A 62 15.97 -32.75 -24.67
CA LYS A 62 17.05 -32.16 -23.87
C LYS A 62 17.38 -33.03 -22.64
N GLU A 63 17.85 -34.26 -22.86
CA GLU A 63 18.08 -35.23 -21.76
C GLU A 63 19.03 -34.73 -20.68
N ARG A 64 20.15 -34.14 -21.10
CA ARG A 64 21.14 -33.55 -20.18
C ARG A 64 20.52 -32.46 -19.31
N LEU A 65 19.69 -31.59 -19.91
CA LEU A 65 19.00 -30.55 -19.15
C LEU A 65 18.01 -31.15 -18.15
N ARG A 66 17.19 -32.12 -18.59
CA ARG A 66 16.24 -32.84 -17.71
C ARG A 66 16.92 -33.42 -16.47
N SER A 67 18.07 -34.07 -16.65
CA SER A 67 18.82 -34.67 -15.54
C SER A 67 19.35 -33.66 -14.51
N ARG A 68 19.51 -32.38 -14.90
CA ARG A 68 20.01 -31.31 -14.02
C ARG A 68 18.90 -30.54 -13.30
N ILE A 69 17.64 -30.69 -13.74
CA ILE A 69 16.50 -29.95 -13.18
C ILE A 69 16.38 -30.14 -11.65
N PRO A 70 16.46 -31.35 -11.07
CA PRO A 70 16.36 -31.51 -9.62
C PRO A 70 17.44 -30.73 -8.85
N GLY A 71 18.70 -30.85 -9.26
CA GLY A 71 19.79 -30.09 -8.63
C GLY A 71 19.67 -28.58 -8.84
N LYS A 72 19.08 -28.13 -9.96
CA LYS A 72 18.75 -26.71 -10.17
C LYS A 72 17.59 -26.25 -9.28
N LYS A 73 16.58 -27.08 -9.01
CA LYS A 73 15.53 -26.77 -8.02
C LYS A 73 16.16 -26.56 -6.63
N ASP A 74 17.06 -27.43 -6.21
CA ASP A 74 17.73 -27.32 -4.90
C ASP A 74 18.59 -26.04 -4.77
N GLN A 75 19.16 -25.57 -5.89
CA GLN A 75 19.94 -24.33 -5.93
C GLN A 75 19.08 -23.07 -5.91
N PHE A 76 17.89 -23.10 -6.52
CA PHE A 76 17.07 -21.90 -6.74
C PHE A 76 15.92 -21.76 -5.75
N LEU A 77 15.29 -22.85 -5.33
CA LEU A 77 14.01 -22.81 -4.64
C LEU A 77 14.17 -22.86 -3.12
N LEU A 78 13.69 -21.82 -2.44
CA LEU A 78 13.54 -21.84 -0.99
C LEU A 78 12.38 -22.75 -0.56
N PRO A 79 12.42 -23.34 0.64
CA PRO A 79 11.26 -23.99 1.25
C PRO A 79 10.04 -23.06 1.30
N ASN A 80 8.84 -23.62 1.19
CA ASN A 80 7.59 -22.83 1.11
C ASN A 80 7.40 -21.95 2.36
N GLU A 81 7.80 -22.45 3.53
CA GLU A 81 7.68 -21.81 4.84
C GLU A 81 8.39 -20.44 4.86
N LYS A 82 9.47 -20.29 4.09
CA LYS A 82 10.21 -19.02 3.96
C LYS A 82 9.46 -17.96 3.15
N LEU A 83 8.44 -18.37 2.39
CA LEU A 83 7.66 -17.50 1.49
C LEU A 83 6.19 -17.39 1.92
N GLU A 84 5.76 -18.07 2.98
CA GLU A 84 4.37 -18.04 3.45
C GLU A 84 3.88 -16.66 3.88
N TRP A 85 4.79 -15.78 4.32
CA TRP A 85 4.47 -14.42 4.74
C TRP A 85 4.10 -13.49 3.57
N ILE A 86 4.43 -13.87 2.34
CA ILE A 86 3.98 -13.19 1.12
C ILE A 86 2.55 -13.67 0.85
N LYS A 87 1.59 -12.76 0.91
CA LYS A 87 0.16 -13.03 0.75
C LYS A 87 -0.36 -12.43 -0.57
N GLU A 88 -1.55 -12.87 -0.96
CA GLU A 88 -2.30 -12.23 -2.04
C GLU A 88 -2.95 -10.95 -1.47
N ASP A 89 -2.17 -9.87 -1.48
CA ASP A 89 -2.57 -8.55 -0.99
C ASP A 89 -1.97 -7.48 -1.90
N GLU A 90 -2.81 -6.59 -2.43
CA GLU A 90 -2.41 -5.60 -3.43
C GLU A 90 -1.37 -4.62 -2.87
N ARG A 91 -1.54 -4.17 -1.63
CA ARG A 91 -0.62 -3.22 -1.00
C ARG A 91 0.76 -3.86 -0.78
N GLN A 92 0.78 -5.07 -0.23
CA GLN A 92 2.00 -5.85 -0.07
C GLN A 92 2.64 -6.13 -1.43
N TYR A 93 1.84 -6.43 -2.46
CA TYR A 93 2.32 -6.66 -3.81
C TYR A 93 3.09 -5.47 -4.37
N GLN A 94 2.48 -4.28 -4.36
CA GLN A 94 3.11 -3.05 -4.86
C GLN A 94 4.41 -2.72 -4.11
N TRP A 95 4.39 -2.86 -2.79
CA TRP A 95 5.56 -2.59 -1.95
C TRP A 95 6.70 -3.59 -2.22
N LEU A 96 6.39 -4.88 -2.25
CA LEU A 96 7.36 -5.95 -2.47
C LEU A 96 7.91 -5.93 -3.89
N LEU A 97 7.08 -5.69 -4.90
CA LEU A 97 7.52 -5.68 -6.30
C LEU A 97 8.69 -4.71 -6.50
N ARG A 98 8.60 -3.50 -5.95
CA ARG A 98 9.69 -2.51 -6.00
C ARG A 98 10.95 -3.02 -5.30
N LYS A 99 10.82 -3.59 -4.11
CA LYS A 99 11.95 -4.07 -3.30
C LYS A 99 12.63 -5.30 -3.90
N ILE A 100 11.85 -6.27 -4.38
CA ILE A 100 12.39 -7.46 -5.04
C ILE A 100 13.10 -7.07 -6.33
N ARG A 101 12.55 -6.17 -7.16
CA ARG A 101 13.24 -5.66 -8.36
C ARG A 101 14.59 -5.01 -8.04
N GLN A 102 14.67 -4.24 -6.96
CA GLN A 102 15.92 -3.62 -6.50
C GLN A 102 16.91 -4.67 -5.99
N MET A 103 16.44 -5.66 -5.24
CA MET A 103 17.26 -6.71 -4.64
C MET A 103 17.81 -7.71 -5.68
N THR A 104 17.00 -8.12 -6.64
CA THR A 104 17.36 -9.17 -7.61
C THR A 104 17.94 -8.60 -8.90
N GLY A 105 17.64 -7.33 -9.22
CA GLY A 105 17.94 -6.74 -10.53
C GLY A 105 17.12 -7.32 -11.69
N LEU A 106 16.25 -8.31 -11.42
CA LEU A 106 15.49 -9.01 -12.45
C LEU A 106 14.36 -8.15 -13.00
N ARG A 107 14.23 -8.17 -14.33
CA ARG A 107 13.12 -7.57 -15.06
C ARG A 107 12.48 -8.63 -15.95
N LEU A 108 11.43 -9.25 -15.45
CA LEU A 108 10.63 -10.19 -16.23
C LEU A 108 9.91 -9.45 -17.38
N PRO A 109 9.66 -10.12 -18.52
CA PRO A 109 8.88 -9.55 -19.61
C PRO A 109 7.51 -9.06 -19.15
N ILE A 110 7.08 -7.90 -19.66
CA ILE A 110 5.82 -7.24 -19.28
C ILE A 110 4.60 -8.02 -19.80
N ASP A 111 4.78 -8.84 -20.83
CA ASP A 111 3.75 -9.62 -21.52
C ASP A 111 3.50 -11.03 -20.94
N LEU A 112 4.02 -11.34 -19.74
CA LEU A 112 3.65 -12.53 -18.98
C LEU A 112 2.27 -12.36 -18.31
N VAL A 113 1.22 -12.31 -19.12
CA VAL A 113 -0.13 -11.84 -18.72
C VAL A 113 -0.81 -12.64 -17.61
N HIS A 114 -0.42 -13.90 -17.37
CA HIS A 114 -0.98 -14.72 -16.29
C HIS A 114 -0.08 -14.75 -15.04
N LEU A 115 1.15 -14.22 -15.10
CA LEU A 115 2.05 -14.16 -13.96
C LEU A 115 1.84 -12.84 -13.21
N ILE A 116 0.90 -12.86 -12.27
CA ILE A 116 0.48 -11.68 -11.49
C ILE A 116 0.51 -11.97 -9.99
N GLY A 117 0.28 -10.94 -9.16
CA GLY A 117 0.05 -11.09 -7.72
C GLY A 117 1.20 -11.79 -6.99
N ARG A 118 0.85 -12.68 -6.05
CA ARG A 118 1.81 -13.43 -5.24
C ARG A 118 2.76 -14.29 -6.07
N ASP A 119 2.25 -14.96 -7.10
CA ASP A 119 3.04 -15.87 -7.93
C ASP A 119 4.13 -15.11 -8.69
N HIS A 120 3.84 -13.90 -9.16
CA HIS A 120 4.84 -13.02 -9.77
C HIS A 120 6.00 -12.69 -8.82
N LEU A 121 5.69 -12.33 -7.57
CA LEU A 121 6.73 -12.02 -6.58
C LEU A 121 7.60 -13.23 -6.26
N ILE A 122 6.97 -14.39 -6.04
CA ILE A 122 7.67 -15.64 -5.72
C ILE A 122 8.52 -16.06 -6.90
N ALA A 123 8.01 -16.00 -8.12
CA ALA A 123 8.75 -16.29 -9.34
C ALA A 123 10.02 -15.44 -9.47
N MET A 124 9.96 -14.15 -9.14
CA MET A 124 11.14 -13.28 -9.14
C MET A 124 12.19 -13.68 -8.09
N ILE A 125 11.76 -14.12 -6.90
CA ILE A 125 12.67 -14.63 -5.85
C ILE A 125 13.26 -15.98 -6.26
N ASP A 126 12.43 -16.86 -6.81
CA ASP A 126 12.83 -18.20 -7.23
C ASP A 126 13.84 -18.14 -8.37
N LEU A 127 13.65 -17.24 -9.34
CA LEU A 127 14.56 -17.07 -10.48
C LEU A 127 15.89 -16.39 -10.10
N TRP A 128 15.98 -15.74 -8.94
CA TRP A 128 17.18 -15.02 -8.52
C TRP A 128 18.35 -15.99 -8.21
N GLU A 129 19.35 -16.06 -9.08
CA GLU A 129 20.50 -16.96 -8.90
C GLU A 129 21.55 -16.37 -7.96
N ILE A 130 21.43 -16.72 -6.68
CA ILE A 130 22.45 -16.50 -5.65
C ILE A 130 22.49 -17.73 -4.73
N ASP A 131 23.50 -17.79 -3.86
CA ASP A 131 23.57 -18.80 -2.80
C ASP A 131 22.24 -18.92 -2.03
N ILE A 132 21.77 -20.15 -1.83
CA ILE A 132 20.44 -20.41 -1.25
C ILE A 132 20.34 -19.94 0.21
N GLY A 133 21.44 -20.01 0.97
CA GLY A 133 21.52 -19.50 2.33
C GLY A 133 21.43 -17.98 2.37
N LYS A 134 22.19 -17.31 1.50
CA LYS A 134 22.08 -15.86 1.32
C LYS A 134 20.68 -15.44 0.86
N LYS A 135 20.07 -16.18 -0.07
CA LYS A 135 18.69 -15.92 -0.51
C LYS A 135 17.69 -15.99 0.65
N ALA A 136 17.80 -17.02 1.49
CA ALA A 136 16.94 -17.18 2.66
C ALA A 136 17.08 -15.99 3.63
N PHE A 137 18.31 -15.52 3.84
CA PHE A 137 18.59 -14.36 4.69
C PHE A 137 17.99 -13.07 4.12
N GLU A 138 18.18 -12.79 2.83
CA GLU A 138 17.65 -11.58 2.17
C GLU A 138 16.11 -11.57 2.15
N VAL A 139 15.48 -12.72 1.96
CA VAL A 139 14.01 -12.86 2.05
C VAL A 139 13.52 -12.60 3.47
N GLU A 140 14.25 -13.02 4.51
CA GLU A 140 13.90 -12.72 5.91
C GLU A 140 14.07 -11.22 6.21
N LEU A 141 15.14 -10.58 5.73
CA LEU A 141 15.32 -9.13 5.85
C LEU A 141 14.19 -8.35 5.15
N LEU A 142 13.72 -8.87 4.01
CA LEU A 142 12.60 -8.30 3.29
C LEU A 142 11.30 -8.41 4.10
N ARG A 143 11.05 -9.56 4.74
CA ARG A 143 9.92 -9.77 5.68
C ARG A 143 9.97 -8.78 6.84
N ASP A 144 11.11 -8.66 7.51
CA ASP A 144 11.29 -7.74 8.64
C ASP A 144 11.10 -6.28 8.22
N SER A 145 11.54 -5.95 7.01
CA SER A 145 11.35 -4.62 6.44
C SER A 145 9.87 -4.34 6.16
N TRP A 146 9.12 -5.34 5.67
CA TRP A 146 7.66 -5.23 5.50
C TRP A 146 6.94 -5.08 6.84
N LEU A 147 7.30 -5.86 7.86
CA LEU A 147 6.68 -5.75 9.20
C LEU A 147 6.95 -4.39 9.85
N ARG A 148 8.19 -3.90 9.77
CA ARG A 148 8.55 -2.56 10.26
C ARG A 148 7.88 -1.45 9.46
N HIS A 149 7.65 -1.66 8.17
CA HIS A 149 6.91 -0.73 7.32
C HIS A 149 5.45 -0.65 7.78
N LYS A 150 4.78 -1.80 7.92
CA LYS A 150 3.40 -1.90 8.39
C LYS A 150 3.21 -1.36 9.82
N ALA A 151 4.18 -1.52 10.70
CA ALA A 151 4.10 -0.97 12.06
C ALA A 151 3.93 0.58 12.09
N LYS A 152 4.37 1.28 11.03
CA LYS A 152 4.21 2.73 10.89
C LYS A 152 2.79 3.15 10.50
N ASP A 153 1.94 2.22 10.12
CA ASP A 153 0.55 2.50 9.75
C ASP A 153 -0.24 3.13 10.90
N SER A 154 0.19 2.88 12.13
CA SER A 154 -0.38 3.49 13.35
C SER A 154 -0.41 5.02 13.31
N GLU A 155 0.51 5.67 12.58
CA GLU A 155 0.49 7.12 12.36
C GLU A 155 -0.78 7.59 11.60
N LEU A 156 -1.41 6.68 10.85
CA LEU A 156 -2.57 6.90 10.00
C LEU A 156 -3.86 6.27 10.55
N ASP A 157 -3.85 5.68 11.74
CA ASP A 157 -5.03 5.06 12.37
C ASP A 157 -6.22 6.02 12.50
N TRP A 158 -5.94 7.32 12.63
CA TRP A 158 -6.98 8.35 12.68
C TRP A 158 -7.88 8.38 11.42
N PHE A 159 -7.39 7.90 10.29
CA PHE A 159 -8.12 7.78 9.03
C PHE A 159 -8.93 6.46 8.92
N ALA A 160 -8.65 5.47 9.78
CA ALA A 160 -9.35 4.18 9.82
C ALA A 160 -10.65 4.22 10.65
N ASP A 161 -11.13 5.42 11.00
CA ASP A 161 -12.34 5.62 11.78
C ASP A 161 -13.59 5.08 11.08
N LYS A 162 -14.41 4.29 11.78
CA LYS A 162 -15.58 3.63 11.18
C LYS A 162 -16.67 4.60 10.71
N LYS A 163 -16.77 5.79 11.29
CA LYS A 163 -17.84 6.74 11.01
C LYS A 163 -17.39 7.84 10.05
N ASP A 164 -16.20 8.39 10.29
CA ASP A 164 -15.70 9.54 9.56
C ASP A 164 -14.47 9.21 8.70
N GLY A 165 -13.97 7.97 8.70
CA GLY A 165 -12.70 7.59 8.05
C GLY A 165 -12.66 7.93 6.56
N GLU A 166 -13.70 7.58 5.81
CA GLU A 166 -13.80 7.91 4.38
C GLU A 166 -13.81 9.42 4.14
N LYS A 167 -14.54 10.19 4.95
CA LYS A 167 -14.59 11.66 4.86
C LYS A 167 -13.23 12.28 5.21
N ARG A 168 -12.53 11.71 6.19
CA ARG A 168 -11.16 12.12 6.56
C ARG A 168 -10.19 11.81 5.43
N CYS A 169 -10.31 10.65 4.77
CA CYS A 169 -9.51 10.28 3.59
C CYS A 169 -9.76 11.23 2.41
N ALA A 170 -11.03 11.54 2.12
CA ALA A 170 -11.38 12.53 1.11
C ALA A 170 -10.81 13.93 1.45
N CYS A 171 -10.86 14.34 2.73
CA CYS A 171 -10.25 15.60 3.17
C CYS A 171 -8.73 15.60 3.02
N ALA A 172 -8.08 14.46 3.29
CA ALA A 172 -6.65 14.27 3.04
C ALA A 172 -6.34 14.41 1.54
N TRP A 173 -7.13 13.77 0.68
CA TRP A 173 -6.98 13.86 -0.76
C TRP A 173 -7.10 15.30 -1.28
N GLU A 174 -8.13 16.03 -0.85
CA GLU A 174 -8.29 17.46 -1.20
C GLU A 174 -7.07 18.28 -0.80
N TRP A 175 -6.45 17.98 0.35
CA TRP A 175 -5.26 18.69 0.81
C TRP A 175 -4.04 18.31 -0.03
N LEU A 176 -3.83 17.01 -0.29
CA LEU A 176 -2.74 16.48 -1.10
C LEU A 176 -2.77 17.06 -2.52
N GLN A 177 -3.95 17.07 -3.16
CA GLN A 177 -4.13 17.68 -4.49
C GLN A 177 -3.74 19.16 -4.53
N LYS A 178 -4.03 19.91 -3.46
CA LYS A 178 -3.80 21.35 -3.43
C LYS A 178 -2.39 21.75 -3.01
N LYS A 179 -1.72 20.92 -2.22
CA LYS A 179 -0.49 21.31 -1.50
C LYS A 179 0.72 20.44 -1.80
N TYR A 180 0.51 19.22 -2.25
CA TYR A 180 1.60 18.24 -2.42
C TYR A 180 1.73 17.79 -3.88
N LEU A 181 0.62 17.45 -4.53
CA LEU A 181 0.63 16.94 -5.89
C LEU A 181 0.89 18.05 -6.92
N ALA A 182 1.65 17.70 -7.96
CA ALA A 182 1.81 18.56 -9.13
C ALA A 182 0.47 18.75 -9.87
N LEU A 183 0.34 19.88 -10.58
CA LEU A 183 -0.88 20.30 -11.30
C LEU A 183 -1.44 19.25 -12.28
N PHE A 184 -0.60 18.36 -12.82
CA PHE A 184 -0.98 17.30 -13.76
C PHE A 184 -0.77 15.88 -13.19
N SER A 185 -0.83 15.73 -11.87
CA SER A 185 -0.72 14.42 -11.25
C SER A 185 -1.83 13.48 -11.74
N ARG A 186 -1.44 12.28 -12.19
CA ARG A 186 -2.36 11.18 -12.56
C ARG A 186 -2.69 10.24 -11.40
N GLN A 187 -2.35 10.63 -10.17
CA GLN A 187 -2.65 9.85 -8.98
C GLN A 187 -4.18 9.67 -8.85
N PRO A 188 -4.68 8.43 -8.64
CA PRO A 188 -6.10 8.18 -8.44
C PRO A 188 -6.60 8.85 -7.16
N SER A 189 -7.89 9.13 -7.10
CA SER A 189 -8.49 9.74 -5.91
C SER A 189 -8.41 8.80 -4.71
N ILE A 190 -8.00 9.35 -3.57
CA ILE A 190 -7.98 8.63 -2.30
C ILE A 190 -9.31 8.86 -1.58
N SER A 191 -10.05 7.77 -1.40
CA SER A 191 -11.39 7.73 -0.81
C SER A 191 -11.45 6.92 0.48
N ASN A 192 -10.50 6.00 0.68
CA ASN A 192 -10.47 5.12 1.84
C ASN A 192 -9.06 5.01 2.45
N HIS A 193 -9.00 4.35 3.61
CA HIS A 193 -7.77 4.22 4.38
C HIS A 193 -6.69 3.39 3.66
N GLN A 194 -7.08 2.35 2.93
CA GLN A 194 -6.12 1.50 2.21
C GLN A 194 -5.45 2.24 1.05
N GLU A 195 -6.20 3.02 0.29
CA GLU A 195 -5.67 3.89 -0.76
C GLU A 195 -4.72 4.95 -0.19
N LEU A 196 -5.05 5.52 0.97
CA LEU A 196 -4.19 6.49 1.66
C LEU A 196 -2.86 5.86 2.08
N LEU A 197 -2.91 4.64 2.62
CA LEU A 197 -1.72 3.88 2.97
C LEU A 197 -0.84 3.59 1.75
N MET A 198 -1.45 3.12 0.66
CA MET A 198 -0.74 2.84 -0.59
C MET A 198 -0.08 4.10 -1.18
N PHE A 199 -0.74 5.26 -1.07
CA PHE A 199 -0.14 6.55 -1.46
C PHE A 199 1.14 6.84 -0.69
N PHE A 200 1.10 6.76 0.65
CA PHE A 200 2.28 7.00 1.49
C PHE A 200 3.35 5.90 1.38
N ASP A 201 3.03 4.72 0.87
CA ASP A 201 4.00 3.66 0.58
C ASP A 201 4.78 3.93 -0.70
N HIS A 202 4.12 4.55 -1.69
CA HIS A 202 4.73 4.86 -2.98
C HIS A 202 5.68 6.04 -2.87
N GLU A 203 5.21 7.12 -2.23
CA GLU A 203 5.94 8.37 -2.11
C GLU A 203 7.13 8.25 -1.14
N ASP A 204 8.28 8.80 -1.53
CA ASP A 204 9.49 8.83 -0.69
C ASP A 204 9.42 9.98 0.35
N ILE A 205 8.30 10.03 1.09
CA ILE A 205 8.04 11.08 2.07
C ILE A 205 8.74 10.71 3.37
N GLY A 206 9.67 11.57 3.80
CA GLY A 206 10.37 11.42 5.07
C GLY A 206 9.40 11.46 6.27
N ARG A 207 9.74 10.79 7.36
CA ARG A 207 8.88 10.69 8.57
C ARG A 207 8.41 12.06 9.09
N ASN A 208 9.30 13.04 9.13
CA ASN A 208 8.99 14.37 9.64
C ASN A 208 7.99 15.11 8.73
N GLU A 209 8.18 14.99 7.42
CA GLU A 209 7.28 15.58 6.43
C GLU A 209 5.91 14.91 6.49
N ARG A 210 5.86 13.58 6.53
CA ARG A 210 4.62 12.81 6.71
C ARG A 210 3.85 13.27 7.94
N THR A 211 4.54 13.40 9.08
CA THR A 211 3.93 13.85 10.34
C THR A 211 3.37 15.25 10.21
N ALA A 212 4.10 16.16 9.56
CA ALA A 212 3.63 17.53 9.30
C ALA A 212 2.40 17.56 8.39
N MET A 213 2.40 16.76 7.31
CA MET A 213 1.26 16.62 6.41
C MET A 213 0.01 16.12 7.16
N ILE A 214 0.14 15.04 7.93
CA ILE A 214 -0.97 14.48 8.74
C ILE A 214 -1.51 15.53 9.70
N ARG A 215 -0.64 16.30 10.37
CA ARG A 215 -1.05 17.38 11.28
C ARG A 215 -1.86 18.46 10.58
N GLU A 216 -1.43 18.90 9.40
CA GLU A 216 -2.14 19.92 8.62
C GLU A 216 -3.48 19.42 8.07
N ILE A 217 -3.54 18.14 7.67
CA ILE A 217 -4.78 17.49 7.26
C ILE A 217 -5.77 17.46 8.43
N LYS A 218 -5.33 17.05 9.63
CA LYS A 218 -6.16 17.05 10.85
C LYS A 218 -6.69 18.45 11.17
N LYS A 219 -5.83 19.49 11.14
CA LYS A 219 -6.27 20.88 11.34
C LYS A 219 -7.31 21.33 10.30
N ARG A 220 -7.13 20.97 9.03
CA ARG A 220 -8.10 21.27 7.97
C ARG A 220 -9.43 20.60 8.24
N TRP A 221 -9.41 19.33 8.63
CA TRP A 221 -10.61 18.58 9.00
C TRP A 221 -11.35 19.23 10.16
N ASP A 222 -10.66 19.60 11.23
CA ASP A 222 -11.28 20.23 12.40
C ASP A 222 -11.96 21.56 12.03
N ARG A 223 -11.34 22.35 11.14
CA ARG A 223 -11.95 23.58 10.61
C ARG A 223 -13.20 23.28 9.76
N LYS A 224 -13.16 22.24 8.92
CA LYS A 224 -14.29 21.82 8.10
C LYS A 224 -15.46 21.39 8.98
N GLN A 225 -15.19 20.57 9.99
CA GLN A 225 -16.17 20.13 10.98
C GLN A 225 -16.74 21.28 11.82
N PHE A 226 -15.90 22.25 12.20
CA PHE A 226 -16.38 23.45 12.89
C PHE A 226 -17.37 24.24 12.02
N ASN A 227 -16.98 24.53 10.77
CA ASN A 227 -17.84 25.26 9.84
C ASN A 227 -19.15 24.51 9.52
N GLU A 228 -19.12 23.18 9.42
CA GLU A 228 -20.33 22.36 9.22
C GLU A 228 -21.28 22.41 10.42
N ARG A 229 -20.74 22.46 11.66
CA ARG A 229 -21.54 22.52 12.89
C ARG A 229 -22.06 23.92 13.19
N THR A 230 -21.35 24.95 12.73
CA THR A 230 -21.70 26.35 12.96
C THR A 230 -21.60 27.16 11.67
N PRO A 231 -22.52 26.94 10.70
CA PRO A 231 -22.47 27.62 9.41
C PRO A 231 -22.56 29.14 9.56
N ASP A 232 -23.33 29.61 10.55
CA ASP A 232 -23.57 31.04 10.80
C ASP A 232 -22.52 31.66 11.73
N LYS A 233 -21.57 30.87 12.25
CA LYS A 233 -20.56 31.37 13.22
C LYS A 233 -19.16 31.25 12.66
N LYS A 234 -18.46 32.38 12.66
CA LYS A 234 -17.03 32.47 12.35
C LYS A 234 -16.26 32.73 13.63
N GLN A 235 -15.27 31.90 13.93
CA GLN A 235 -14.36 32.18 15.05
C GLN A 235 -13.47 33.39 14.67
N VAL A 236 -13.53 34.45 15.49
CA VAL A 236 -12.71 35.65 15.35
C VAL A 236 -11.78 35.75 16.54
N ASN A 237 -10.47 35.88 16.30
CA ASN A 237 -9.50 36.13 17.35
C ASN A 237 -9.46 37.63 17.63
N VAL A 238 -9.90 38.03 18.83
CA VAL A 238 -9.89 39.44 19.27
C VAL A 238 -8.85 39.60 20.37
N ILE A 239 -7.94 40.57 20.21
CA ILE A 239 -6.99 40.95 21.25
C ILE A 239 -7.66 41.98 22.14
N LEU A 240 -7.82 41.67 23.43
CA LEU A 240 -8.42 42.55 24.43
C LEU A 240 -7.41 42.81 25.55
N SER A 241 -7.49 43.98 26.19
CA SER A 241 -6.68 44.28 27.37
C SER A 241 -7.08 43.38 28.54
N LYS A 242 -6.14 43.11 29.47
CA LYS A 242 -6.42 42.30 30.67
C LYS A 242 -7.60 42.84 31.48
N THR A 243 -7.71 44.17 31.56
CA THR A 243 -8.81 44.86 32.25
C THR A 243 -10.16 44.56 31.59
N VAL A 244 -10.23 44.62 30.26
CA VAL A 244 -11.47 44.32 29.50
C VAL A 244 -11.84 42.85 29.65
N ILE A 245 -10.87 41.93 29.67
CA ILE A 245 -11.13 40.51 29.91
C ILE A 245 -11.77 40.29 31.29
N ALA A 246 -11.24 40.95 32.33
CA ALA A 246 -11.80 40.85 33.69
C ALA A 246 -13.23 41.42 33.78
N GLN A 247 -13.50 42.52 33.08
CA GLN A 247 -14.85 43.08 32.99
C GLN A 247 -15.80 42.13 32.25
N LEU A 248 -15.33 41.49 31.18
CA LEU A 248 -16.10 40.52 30.42
C LEU A 248 -16.43 39.26 31.24
N ASP A 249 -15.51 38.84 32.12
CA ASP A 249 -15.73 37.77 33.09
C ASP A 249 -16.80 38.12 34.12
N ALA A 250 -16.70 39.30 34.73
CA ALA A 250 -17.70 39.75 35.70
C ALA A 250 -19.09 39.85 35.07
N LEU A 251 -19.19 40.31 33.81
CA LEU A 251 -20.45 40.36 33.07
C LEU A 251 -20.98 38.95 32.74
N ALA A 252 -20.10 38.04 32.32
CA ALA A 252 -20.46 36.66 32.04
C ALA A 252 -21.02 35.96 33.28
N GLU A 253 -20.35 36.09 34.43
CA GLU A 253 -20.80 35.53 35.72
C GLU A 253 -22.11 36.16 36.19
N LYS A 254 -22.20 37.49 36.18
CA LYS A 254 -23.39 38.23 36.63
C LYS A 254 -24.66 37.83 35.87
N HIS A 255 -24.52 37.55 34.57
CA HIS A 255 -25.65 37.24 33.69
C HIS A 255 -25.79 35.73 33.38
N GLY A 256 -24.93 34.87 33.94
CA GLY A 256 -24.92 33.43 33.65
C GLY A 256 -24.67 33.09 32.17
N LEU A 257 -23.96 33.96 31.45
CA LEU A 257 -23.70 33.85 30.01
C LEU A 257 -22.25 33.45 29.74
N LYS A 258 -21.99 32.86 28.58
CA LYS A 258 -20.61 32.68 28.10
C LYS A 258 -20.06 34.03 27.61
N ARG A 259 -18.76 34.25 27.77
CA ARG A 259 -18.02 35.41 27.24
C ARG A 259 -18.42 35.79 25.81
N ALA A 260 -18.49 34.81 24.90
CA ALA A 260 -18.88 35.02 23.51
C ALA A 260 -20.32 35.55 23.35
N GLN A 261 -21.26 35.09 24.18
CA GLN A 261 -22.65 35.57 24.16
C GLN A 261 -22.75 37.00 24.67
N VAL A 262 -21.97 37.37 25.69
CA VAL A 262 -21.87 38.75 26.16
C VAL A 262 -21.39 39.66 25.04
N ILE A 263 -20.32 39.26 24.33
CA ILE A 263 -19.80 40.01 23.17
C ILE A 263 -20.84 40.13 22.07
N GLU A 264 -21.46 39.01 21.64
CA GLU A 264 -22.49 39.02 20.60
C GLU A 264 -23.68 39.92 20.97
N ASN A 265 -24.13 39.90 22.23
CA ASN A 265 -25.23 40.73 22.70
C ASN A 265 -24.85 42.21 22.72
N LEU A 266 -23.66 42.57 23.20
CA LEU A 266 -23.17 43.96 23.20
C LEU A 266 -23.05 44.50 21.77
N VAL A 267 -22.48 43.71 20.85
CA VAL A 267 -22.36 44.08 19.44
C VAL A 267 -23.74 44.23 18.79
N ARG A 268 -24.68 43.32 19.08
CA ARG A 268 -26.05 43.39 18.54
C ARG A 268 -26.80 44.61 19.06
N MET A 269 -26.76 44.84 20.37
CA MET A 269 -27.39 46.03 20.99
C MET A 269 -26.88 47.31 20.33
N GLU A 270 -25.58 47.37 20.07
CA GLU A 270 -25.00 48.55 19.45
C GLU A 270 -25.31 48.66 17.96
N ALA A 271 -25.31 47.55 17.22
CA ALA A 271 -25.69 47.56 15.80
C ALA A 271 -27.17 47.95 15.59
N ASP A 272 -28.05 47.53 16.50
CA ASP A 272 -29.51 47.77 16.40
C ASP A 272 -29.91 49.16 16.91
N ALA A 273 -29.29 49.63 18.00
CA ALA A 273 -29.70 50.86 18.67
C ALA A 273 -28.73 52.05 18.45
N GLY A 274 -27.47 51.80 18.06
CA GLY A 274 -26.47 52.83 17.74
C GLY A 274 -26.20 53.83 18.86
N VAL A 275 -26.18 53.37 20.11
CA VAL A 275 -26.22 54.25 21.30
C VAL A 275 -24.82 54.57 21.84
N TYR A 276 -23.84 53.69 21.61
CA TYR A 276 -22.55 53.73 22.27
C TYR A 276 -21.40 54.20 21.36
N PHE A 277 -21.53 54.11 20.03
CA PHE A 277 -20.57 54.61 19.04
C PHE A 277 -21.12 55.82 18.26
N THR A 278 -21.76 56.78 18.94
CA THR A 278 -22.37 57.96 18.29
C THR A 278 -21.38 59.03 17.82
N ASP A 279 -20.08 58.90 18.07
CA ASP A 279 -19.08 59.86 17.59
C ASP A 279 -17.81 59.14 17.09
N ALA A 280 -17.49 59.36 15.81
CA ALA A 280 -16.15 59.19 15.24
C ALA A 280 -15.59 60.58 14.90
#